data_AF-A0A8E0S3M3-F1
#
_entry.id   AF-A0A8E0S3M3-F1
#
_cell.length_a   1.000
_cell.length_b   1.000
_cell.length_c   1.000
_cell.angle_alpha   90.00
_cell.angle_beta   90.00
_cell.angle_gamma   90.00
#
_symmetry.space_group_name_H-M   'P 1'
#
loop_
_entity.id
_entity.type
_entity.pdbx_description
1 polymer ?
#
loop_
_entity_poly.entity_id
_entity_poly.type
_entity_poly.pdbx_seq_one_letter_code
_entity_poly.pdbx_strand_id
1 'polypeptide(L)'
;MRSFFFSRILHLPSCSTRLVPEMFHVLACYKTELCKKPPRMCRQGYSCPFYHNGKDKRRAPDKWRYRSTPCPIVRPGDEWLDSGLCEAGDTCTYCHTRTEQQFHPEIYKSTKCNDVINSGYCPRGPFCAFAHCDSEISTGRDFLAQLQQDQLTSASGSK
;
A
#
# COMPACT_ATOMS: atom_id res chain seq x y z
N MET A 1 48.15 20.95 -17.54
CA MET A 1 47.89 21.62 -16.25
C MET A 1 46.38 21.79 -16.09
N ARG A 2 45.82 21.37 -14.94
CA ARG A 2 44.46 21.63 -14.41
C ARG A 2 43.31 21.01 -15.26
N SER A 3 42.75 19.84 -14.97
CA SER A 3 41.99 19.43 -13.76
C SER A 3 41.26 20.59 -13.10
N PHE A 4 39.92 20.62 -13.13
CA PHE A 4 39.03 20.70 -11.97
C PHE A 4 37.54 20.67 -12.41
N PHE A 5 36.80 19.63 -11.98
CA PHE A 5 35.41 19.57 -11.46
C PHE A 5 34.24 20.22 -12.26
N PHE A 6 33.09 19.59 -12.47
CA PHE A 6 32.22 18.94 -11.47
C PHE A 6 31.46 17.75 -12.07
N SER A 7 31.60 16.57 -11.45
CA SER A 7 30.58 15.53 -11.53
C SER A 7 29.31 16.06 -10.88
N ARG A 8 28.23 16.17 -11.65
CA ARG A 8 26.86 16.22 -11.09
C ARG A 8 26.55 14.84 -10.53
N ILE A 9 27.04 14.57 -9.33
CA ILE A 9 26.49 13.53 -8.46
C ILE A 9 25.08 14.00 -8.12
N LEU A 10 24.09 13.47 -8.83
CA LEU A 10 22.70 13.49 -8.41
C LEU A 10 22.65 12.80 -7.04
N HIS A 11 22.78 13.58 -5.97
CA HIS A 11 22.45 13.14 -4.63
C HIS A 11 20.96 12.78 -4.64
N LEU A 12 20.69 11.47 -4.60
CA LEU A 12 19.38 10.93 -4.26
C LEU A 12 18.93 11.61 -2.96
N PRO A 13 17.68 12.12 -2.88
CA PRO A 13 17.25 12.80 -1.68
C PRO A 13 17.20 11.79 -0.53
N SER A 14 18.01 12.05 0.49
CA SER A 14 17.91 11.48 1.83
C SER A 14 16.44 11.41 2.25
N CYS A 15 16.00 10.23 2.72
CA CYS A 15 14.67 9.91 3.27
C CYS A 15 14.06 11.16 3.95
N SER A 16 13.22 11.90 3.22
CA SER A 16 12.70 13.19 3.67
C SER A 16 11.47 12.94 4.52
N THR A 17 11.47 13.47 5.74
CA THR A 17 10.39 13.39 6.74
C THR A 17 9.04 13.98 6.26
N ARG A 18 8.98 14.59 5.07
CA ARG A 18 7.75 15.09 4.44
C ARG A 18 6.88 14.02 3.75
N LEU A 19 7.30 12.74 3.74
CA LEU A 19 6.61 11.67 3.01
C LEU A 19 5.53 10.93 3.83
N VAL A 20 5.39 11.19 5.13
CA VAL A 20 4.39 10.50 5.98
C VAL A 20 2.94 10.77 5.55
N PRO A 21 2.53 12.02 5.24
CA PRO A 21 1.17 12.30 4.75
C PRO A 21 0.83 11.55 3.44
N GLU A 22 1.83 11.38 2.57
CA GLU A 22 1.69 10.65 1.32
C GLU A 22 1.47 9.15 1.55
N MET A 23 2.08 8.56 2.58
CA MET A 23 1.89 7.14 2.88
C MET A 23 0.52 6.82 3.46
N PHE A 24 -0.07 7.74 4.24
CA PHE A 24 -1.46 7.59 4.71
C PHE A 24 -2.44 7.64 3.54
N HIS A 25 -2.18 8.52 2.57
CA HIS A 25 -2.96 8.54 1.33
C HIS A 25 -2.83 7.22 0.54
N VAL A 26 -1.62 6.67 0.44
CA VAL A 26 -1.40 5.34 -0.17
C VAL A 26 -2.21 4.27 0.57
N LEU A 27 -2.15 4.22 1.91
CA LEU A 27 -2.93 3.28 2.70
C LEU A 27 -4.45 3.46 2.54
N ALA A 28 -4.94 4.68 2.41
CA ALA A 28 -6.36 4.94 2.22
C ALA A 28 -6.85 4.52 0.84
N CYS A 29 -6.11 4.87 -0.23
CA CYS A 29 -6.66 4.87 -1.59
C CYS A 29 -5.96 3.92 -2.58
N TYR A 30 -4.85 3.28 -2.23
CA TYR A 30 -4.13 2.44 -3.18
C TYR A 30 -4.97 1.23 -3.61
N LYS A 31 -5.19 1.15 -4.93
CA LYS A 31 -5.94 0.12 -5.66
C LYS A 31 -7.38 -0.08 -5.19
N THR A 32 -7.99 0.97 -4.64
CA THR A 32 -9.41 0.95 -4.22
C THR A 32 -10.38 1.32 -5.34
N GLU A 33 -9.88 1.97 -6.39
CA GLU A 33 -10.68 2.43 -7.53
C GLU A 33 -10.16 1.88 -8.87
N LEU A 34 -11.07 1.70 -9.83
CA LEU A 34 -10.75 1.18 -11.16
C LEU A 34 -9.94 2.21 -11.97
N CYS A 35 -8.89 1.76 -12.63
CA CYS A 35 -8.08 2.60 -13.50
C CYS A 35 -8.89 3.06 -14.70
N LYS A 36 -9.04 4.38 -14.84
CA LYS A 36 -9.76 5.00 -15.98
C LYS A 36 -8.85 5.30 -17.18
N LYS A 37 -7.53 5.11 -17.03
CA LYS A 37 -6.58 5.37 -18.11
C LYS A 37 -6.71 4.29 -19.18
N PRO A 38 -6.66 4.64 -20.48
CA PRO A 38 -6.67 3.64 -21.54
C PRO A 38 -5.41 2.74 -21.45
N PRO A 39 -5.46 1.47 -21.89
CA PRO A 39 -4.36 0.52 -21.72
C PRO A 39 -3.00 1.00 -22.24
N ARG A 40 -2.98 1.79 -23.33
CA ARG A 40 -1.72 2.36 -23.86
C ARG A 40 -1.10 3.45 -22.97
N MET A 41 -1.88 4.02 -22.05
CA MET A 41 -1.48 5.12 -21.18
C MET A 41 -1.29 4.68 -19.72
N CYS A 42 -1.46 3.39 -19.43
CA CYS A 42 -1.15 2.81 -18.14
C CYS A 42 -0.39 1.50 -18.32
N ARG A 43 0.84 1.44 -17.80
CA ARG A 43 1.65 0.21 -17.85
C ARG A 43 1.15 -0.90 -16.93
N GLN A 44 0.05 -0.67 -16.19
CA GLN A 44 -0.52 -1.56 -15.19
C GLN A 44 0.51 -1.93 -14.10
N GLY A 45 0.11 -2.70 -13.10
CA GLY A 45 1.01 -3.14 -12.03
C GLY A 45 1.16 -2.16 -10.87
N TYR A 46 2.34 -2.20 -10.22
CA TYR A 46 2.56 -1.56 -8.91
C TYR A 46 2.62 -0.03 -8.98
N SER A 47 3.03 0.55 -10.11
CA SER A 47 3.15 2.01 -10.28
C SER A 47 1.82 2.70 -10.47
N CYS A 48 0.74 1.96 -10.74
CA CYS A 48 -0.59 2.53 -10.87
C CYS A 48 -1.33 2.42 -9.53
N PRO A 49 -1.82 3.53 -8.96
CA PRO A 49 -2.57 3.52 -7.70
C PRO A 49 -4.00 3.01 -7.88
N PHE A 50 -4.42 2.65 -9.10
CA PHE A 50 -5.73 2.13 -9.41
C PHE A 50 -5.65 0.64 -9.74
N TYR A 51 -6.74 -0.10 -9.49
CA TYR A 51 -6.83 -1.51 -9.87
C TYR A 51 -7.25 -1.66 -11.33
N HIS A 52 -6.94 -2.80 -11.94
CA HIS A 52 -7.26 -3.11 -13.33
C HIS A 52 -8.11 -4.38 -13.47
N ASN A 53 -8.09 -5.26 -12.46
CA ASN A 53 -8.90 -6.47 -12.42
C ASN A 53 -9.14 -6.91 -10.97
N GLY A 54 -9.90 -8.00 -10.78
CA GLY A 54 -10.20 -8.52 -9.45
C GLY A 54 -8.95 -8.95 -8.65
N LYS A 55 -7.85 -9.34 -9.31
CA LYS A 55 -6.63 -9.82 -8.63
C LYS A 55 -5.81 -8.70 -7.99
N ASP A 56 -5.96 -7.45 -8.48
CA ASP A 56 -5.29 -6.28 -7.91
C ASP A 56 -6.26 -5.29 -7.24
N LYS A 57 -7.57 -5.58 -7.18
CA LYS A 57 -8.54 -4.81 -6.39
C LYS A 57 -8.20 -4.89 -4.90
N ARG A 58 -8.32 -3.75 -4.21
CA ARG A 58 -8.25 -3.66 -2.75
C ARG A 58 -9.52 -3.02 -2.20
N ARG A 59 -10.16 -3.66 -1.23
CA ARG A 59 -11.24 -3.02 -0.47
C ARG A 59 -10.68 -1.92 0.41
N ALA A 60 -11.33 -0.75 0.35
CA ALA A 60 -10.93 0.44 1.08
C ALA A 60 -11.13 0.24 2.59
N PRO A 61 -10.13 0.58 3.44
CA PRO A 61 -10.14 0.29 4.88
C PRO A 61 -11.14 1.14 5.69
N ASP A 62 -11.59 2.26 5.14
CA ASP A 62 -12.64 3.12 5.70
C ASP A 62 -14.03 2.48 5.57
N LYS A 63 -14.26 1.71 4.50
CA LYS A 63 -15.54 1.07 4.18
C LYS A 63 -15.63 -0.38 4.64
N TRP A 64 -14.51 -1.12 4.55
CA TRP A 64 -14.49 -2.56 4.78
C TRP A 64 -13.43 -2.91 5.81
N ARG A 65 -13.86 -3.50 6.93
CA ARG A 65 -12.96 -4.01 7.97
C ARG A 65 -12.70 -5.49 7.73
N TYR A 66 -11.46 -5.83 7.43
CA TYR A 66 -10.97 -7.21 7.29
C TYR A 66 -9.65 -7.37 8.05
N ARG A 67 -9.25 -8.61 8.30
CA ARG A 67 -7.98 -8.99 8.93
C ARG A 67 -6.88 -9.12 7.87
N SER A 68 -5.63 -8.95 8.29
CA SER A 68 -4.44 -9.17 7.46
C SER A 68 -4.25 -10.60 6.97
N THR A 69 -4.95 -11.56 7.58
CA THR A 69 -4.91 -12.98 7.21
C THR A 69 -5.67 -13.23 5.89
N PRO A 70 -5.10 -13.98 4.93
CA PRO A 70 -5.79 -14.34 3.69
C PRO A 70 -7.03 -15.19 3.94
N CYS A 71 -8.05 -15.02 3.10
CA CYS A 71 -9.25 -15.84 3.10
C CYS A 71 -8.88 -17.27 2.68
N PRO A 72 -9.24 -18.31 3.44
CA PRO A 72 -8.86 -19.69 3.13
C PRO A 72 -9.53 -20.21 1.84
N ILE A 73 -10.64 -19.61 1.42
CA ILE A 73 -11.31 -19.97 0.15
C ILE A 73 -10.57 -19.38 -1.06
N VAL A 74 -10.13 -18.14 -0.94
CA VAL A 74 -9.43 -17.43 -2.03
C VAL A 74 -7.93 -17.76 -2.05
N ARG A 75 -7.39 -18.23 -0.92
CA ARG A 75 -5.99 -18.66 -0.78
C ARG A 75 -5.91 -19.93 0.08
N PRO A 76 -6.32 -21.10 -0.44
CA PRO A 76 -6.28 -22.38 0.28
C PRO A 76 -4.85 -22.91 0.51
N GLY A 77 -3.87 -22.38 -0.22
CA GLY A 77 -2.44 -22.66 -0.05
C GLY A 77 -1.63 -21.38 -0.29
N ASP A 78 -0.60 -21.47 -1.13
CA ASP A 78 0.21 -20.28 -1.45
C ASP A 78 -0.28 -19.46 -2.65
N GLU A 79 -1.17 -20.04 -3.45
CA GLU A 79 -1.74 -19.42 -4.65
C GLU A 79 -2.98 -18.57 -4.33
N TRP A 80 -3.08 -17.42 -4.99
CA TRP A 80 -4.27 -16.57 -4.94
C TRP A 80 -5.22 -16.94 -6.08
N LEU A 81 -6.43 -17.34 -5.72
CA LEU A 81 -7.53 -17.65 -6.64
C LEU A 81 -8.40 -16.41 -6.88
N ASP A 82 -9.49 -16.57 -7.63
CA ASP A 82 -10.44 -15.49 -7.85
C ASP A 82 -11.22 -15.17 -6.56
N SER A 83 -11.28 -13.87 -6.24
CA SER A 83 -12.07 -13.33 -5.12
C SER A 83 -13.56 -13.66 -5.22
N GLY A 84 -14.08 -13.86 -6.44
CA GLY A 84 -15.48 -14.24 -6.69
C GLY A 84 -15.86 -15.63 -6.15
N LEU A 85 -14.89 -16.47 -5.79
CA LEU A 85 -15.12 -17.77 -5.17
C LEU A 85 -15.58 -17.68 -3.71
N CYS A 86 -15.36 -16.54 -3.05
CA CYS A 86 -15.83 -16.32 -1.69
C CYS A 86 -17.25 -15.76 -1.69
N GLU A 87 -18.21 -16.54 -1.18
CA GLU A 87 -19.61 -16.15 -1.11
C GLU A 87 -19.88 -14.91 -0.25
N ALA A 88 -19.02 -14.64 0.75
CA ALA A 88 -19.12 -13.45 1.58
C ALA A 88 -18.78 -12.15 0.80
N GLY A 89 -18.17 -12.26 -0.39
CA GLY A 89 -17.84 -11.12 -1.24
C GLY A 89 -17.07 -10.04 -0.49
N ASP A 90 -17.48 -8.78 -0.68
CA ASP A 90 -16.80 -7.64 -0.04
C ASP A 90 -16.97 -7.63 1.50
N THR A 91 -17.97 -8.33 2.06
CA THR A 91 -18.19 -8.45 3.52
C THR A 91 -17.27 -9.45 4.22
N CYS A 92 -16.47 -10.23 3.46
CA CYS A 92 -15.54 -11.19 4.04
C CYS A 92 -14.52 -10.50 4.96
N THR A 93 -14.32 -11.05 6.16
CA THR A 93 -13.41 -10.49 7.18
C THR A 93 -11.93 -10.81 6.93
N TYR A 94 -11.57 -11.40 5.79
CA TYR A 94 -10.21 -11.83 5.44
C TYR A 94 -9.78 -11.22 4.11
N CYS A 95 -8.48 -11.11 3.85
CA CYS A 95 -7.97 -10.59 2.58
C CYS A 95 -8.30 -11.52 1.39
N HIS A 96 -8.71 -10.93 0.28
CA HIS A 96 -9.02 -11.60 -0.99
C HIS A 96 -7.94 -11.40 -2.06
N THR A 97 -7.02 -10.44 -1.88
CA THR A 97 -5.90 -10.26 -2.80
C THR A 97 -4.58 -10.07 -2.07
N ARG A 98 -3.48 -10.34 -2.77
CA ARG A 98 -2.14 -10.01 -2.31
C ARG A 98 -2.03 -8.52 -1.97
N THR A 99 -2.67 -7.65 -2.77
CA THR A 99 -2.70 -6.21 -2.54
C THR A 99 -3.40 -5.85 -1.24
N GLU A 100 -4.54 -6.47 -0.93
CA GLU A 100 -5.22 -6.27 0.36
C GLU A 100 -4.32 -6.64 1.54
N GLN A 101 -3.60 -7.77 1.44
CA GLN A 101 -2.69 -8.18 2.50
C GLN A 101 -1.49 -7.24 2.64
N GLN A 102 -0.79 -6.92 1.55
CA GLN A 102 0.43 -6.10 1.60
C GLN A 102 0.16 -4.65 2.03
N PHE A 103 -1.02 -4.12 1.69
CA PHE A 103 -1.45 -2.78 2.07
C PHE A 103 -2.49 -2.82 3.21
N HIS A 104 -2.57 -3.95 3.93
CA HIS A 104 -3.32 -3.99 5.17
C HIS A 104 -2.60 -3.10 6.18
N PRO A 105 -3.30 -2.24 6.95
CA PRO A 105 -2.63 -1.34 7.88
C PRO A 105 -1.72 -2.03 8.91
N GLU A 106 -2.02 -3.28 9.32
CA GLU A 106 -1.13 -4.05 10.21
C GLU A 106 0.15 -4.58 9.52
N ILE A 107 0.17 -4.65 8.19
CA ILE A 107 1.26 -5.27 7.41
C ILE A 107 2.08 -4.22 6.66
N TYR A 108 1.44 -3.15 6.20
CA TYR A 108 2.08 -2.11 5.41
C TYR A 108 3.27 -1.51 6.16
N LYS A 109 4.44 -1.55 5.50
CA LYS A 109 5.73 -1.04 5.99
C LYS A 109 6.27 -1.74 7.25
N SER A 110 5.67 -2.83 7.71
CA SER A 110 6.11 -3.50 8.95
C SER A 110 7.50 -4.15 8.86
N THR A 111 8.00 -4.41 7.64
CA THR A 111 9.32 -4.98 7.39
C THR A 111 10.12 -4.15 6.39
N LYS A 112 11.45 -4.17 6.53
CA LYS A 112 12.38 -3.41 5.67
C LYS A 112 12.40 -3.95 4.25
N CYS A 113 12.54 -3.04 3.29
CA CYS A 113 12.63 -3.35 1.87
C CYS A 113 14.02 -3.86 1.51
N ASN A 114 14.10 -5.14 1.13
CA ASN A 114 15.35 -5.76 0.69
C ASN A 114 16.00 -5.04 -0.50
N ASP A 115 15.21 -4.52 -1.45
CA ASP A 115 15.75 -3.80 -2.61
C ASP A 115 16.54 -2.56 -2.19
N VAL A 116 16.01 -1.79 -1.23
CA VAL A 116 16.70 -0.61 -0.68
C VAL A 116 17.92 -1.01 0.13
N ILE A 117 17.82 -2.05 0.95
CA ILE A 117 18.97 -2.55 1.73
C ILE A 117 20.12 -2.95 0.82
N ASN A 118 19.82 -3.69 -0.25
CA ASN A 118 20.85 -4.29 -1.09
C ASN A 118 21.40 -3.35 -2.17
N SER A 119 20.56 -2.46 -2.71
CA SER A 119 20.91 -1.63 -3.88
C SER A 119 20.75 -0.13 -3.66
N GLY A 120 20.20 0.30 -2.52
CA GLY A 120 19.84 1.69 -2.27
C GLY A 120 18.64 2.19 -3.09
N TYR A 121 18.05 1.35 -3.93
CA TYR A 121 16.96 1.73 -4.84
C TYR A 121 15.84 0.69 -4.85
N CYS A 122 14.59 1.15 -4.81
CA CYS A 122 13.43 0.29 -4.99
C CYS A 122 12.61 0.76 -6.19
N PRO A 123 12.39 -0.09 -7.22
CA PRO A 123 11.64 0.29 -8.41
C PRO A 123 10.15 0.53 -8.13
N ARG A 124 9.63 0.07 -6.98
CA ARG A 124 8.25 0.32 -6.53
C ARG A 124 8.03 1.72 -5.98
N GLY A 125 9.12 2.42 -5.64
CA GLY A 125 9.09 3.79 -5.13
C GLY A 125 8.07 3.97 -3.99
N PRO A 126 7.20 4.99 -4.05
CA PRO A 126 6.25 5.29 -2.97
C PRO A 126 5.19 4.19 -2.77
N PHE A 127 4.94 3.35 -3.77
CA PHE A 127 4.00 2.23 -3.69
C PHE A 127 4.65 0.93 -3.23
N CYS A 128 5.87 0.97 -2.69
CA CYS A 128 6.44 -0.19 -2.03
C CYS A 128 5.73 -0.45 -0.70
N ALA A 129 5.23 -1.67 -0.49
CA ALA A 129 4.62 -2.07 0.78
C ALA A 129 5.65 -2.32 1.91
N PHE A 130 6.94 -2.27 1.61
CA PHE A 130 8.03 -2.46 2.58
C PHE A 130 8.71 -1.14 2.94
N ALA A 131 9.24 -1.03 4.15
CA ALA A 131 9.87 0.18 4.67
C ALA A 131 11.22 0.48 4.00
N HIS A 132 11.39 1.70 3.49
CA HIS A 132 12.64 2.17 2.91
C HIS A 132 13.59 2.81 3.94
N CYS A 133 13.06 3.23 5.09
CA CYS A 133 13.82 3.71 6.26
C CYS A 133 13.06 3.34 7.54
N ASP A 134 13.74 3.37 8.70
CA ASP A 134 13.15 2.97 9.98
C ASP A 134 11.93 3.81 10.38
N SER A 135 11.89 5.08 9.96
CA SER A 135 10.75 5.98 10.18
C SER A 135 9.47 5.54 9.47
N GLU A 136 9.53 4.65 8.49
CA GLU A 136 8.33 4.15 7.79
C GLU A 136 7.66 2.97 8.52
N ILE A 137 8.34 2.34 9.49
CA ILE A 137 7.89 1.06 10.08
C ILE A 137 6.60 1.22 10.91
N SER A 138 6.36 2.39 11.51
CA SER A 138 5.16 2.65 12.31
C SER A 138 3.94 3.06 11.48
N THR A 139 4.12 3.45 10.22
CA THR A 139 3.09 4.09 9.38
C THR A 139 1.75 3.36 9.37
N GLY A 140 1.77 2.03 9.25
CA GLY A 140 0.54 1.24 9.24
C GLY A 140 -0.22 1.26 10.57
N ARG A 141 0.49 1.22 11.70
CA ARG A 141 -0.10 1.31 13.05
C ARG A 141 -0.64 2.71 13.32
N ASP A 142 0.12 3.73 12.92
CA ASP A 142 -0.27 5.13 13.11
C ASP A 142 -1.56 5.44 12.33
N PHE A 143 -1.69 4.90 11.11
CA PHE A 143 -2.91 5.00 10.31
C PHE A 143 -4.12 4.31 10.97
N LEU A 144 -3.94 3.11 11.55
CA LEU A 144 -5.02 2.43 12.29
C LEU A 144 -5.51 3.24 13.48
N ALA A 145 -4.59 3.83 14.24
CA ALA A 145 -4.94 4.66 15.39
C ALA A 145 -5.78 5.87 14.96
N GLN A 146 -5.44 6.51 13.83
CA GLN A 146 -6.22 7.62 13.28
C GLN A 146 -7.62 7.18 12.85
N LEU A 147 -7.76 6.06 12.13
CA LEU A 147 -9.07 5.53 11.74
C LEU A 147 -9.97 5.25 12.95
N GLN A 148 -9.41 4.79 14.07
CA GLN A 148 -10.18 4.56 15.29
C GLN A 148 -10.67 5.87 15.93
N GLN A 149 -9.84 6.91 15.92
CA GLN A 149 -10.20 8.23 16.44
C GLN A 149 -11.32 8.88 15.61
N ASP A 150 -11.23 8.82 14.28
CA ASP A 150 -12.24 9.42 13.37
C ASP A 150 -13.63 8.78 13.56
N GLN A 151 -13.69 7.51 13.90
CA GLN A 151 -14.96 6.79 14.16
C GLN A 151 -15.60 7.22 15.48
N LEU A 152 -14.79 7.53 16.49
CA LEU A 152 -15.26 8.02 17.79
C LEU A 152 -15.75 9.47 17.71
N THR A 153 -15.05 10.32 16.97
CA THR A 153 -15.46 11.72 16.77
C THR A 153 -16.73 11.82 15.92
N SER A 154 -16.86 10.99 14.89
CA SER A 154 -18.04 10.94 14.01
C SER A 154 -19.32 10.49 14.74
N ALA A 155 -19.20 9.65 15.78
CA ALA A 155 -20.35 9.20 16.58
C ALA A 155 -20.85 10.24 17.60
N SER A 156 -20.06 11.29 17.86
CA SER A 156 -20.36 12.33 18.87
C SER A 156 -21.03 13.58 18.30
N GLY A 157 -21.22 13.66 16.98
CA GLY A 157 -21.75 14.83 16.26
C GLY A 157 -23.26 14.84 15.98
N SER A 158 -24.02 13.85 16.45
CA SER A 158 -25.49 13.86 16.33
C SER A 158 -26.12 14.43 17.60
N LYS A 159 -26.20 15.76 17.67
CA LYS A 159 -27.18 16.48 18.51
C LYS A 159 -27.92 17.47 17.65
#